data_AF-A0A842USH7-F1
#
_entry.id   AF-A0A842USH7-F1
#
_cell.length_a   1.000
_cell.length_b   1.000
_cell.length_c   1.000
_cell.angle_alpha   90.00
_cell.angle_beta   90.00
_cell.angle_gamma   90.00
#
_symmetry.space_group_name_H-M   'P 1'
#
loop_
_entity.id
_entity.type
_entity.pdbx_description
1 polymer ?
#
loop_
_entity_poly.entity_id
_entity_poly.type
_entity_poly.pdbx_seq_one_letter_code
_entity_poly.pdbx_strand_id
1 'polypeptide(L)'
;MKIYIDTNIYLDYLLERRNKYGKDLSRPAFEVFKRAAACEFHIILSYHLLNELHANIKESDTYMLLKFLKKKLILIEDEQGYKGDEKHAVLAKKAGADLIVTRDKKHFCDFSTKAVLPEEL
;
A
#
# COMPACT_ATOMS: atom_id res chain seq x y z
N MET A 1 -8.78 -9.62 8.65
CA MET A 1 -7.56 -8.79 8.65
C MET A 1 -7.75 -7.61 7.72
N LYS A 2 -7.33 -6.41 8.14
CA LYS A 2 -7.26 -5.18 7.36
C LYS A 2 -5.81 -4.76 7.29
N ILE A 3 -5.29 -4.54 6.09
CA ILE A 3 -3.92 -4.09 5.89
C ILE A 3 -3.91 -2.74 5.21
N TYR A 4 -2.97 -1.87 5.58
CA TYR A 4 -2.67 -0.68 4.80
C TYR A 4 -1.50 -1.00 3.88
N ILE A 5 -1.62 -0.75 2.59
CA ILE A 5 -0.52 -0.96 1.64
C ILE A 5 0.05 0.41 1.32
N ASP A 6 1.37 0.55 1.42
CA ASP A 6 2.07 1.78 1.13
C ASP A 6 2.22 2.04 -0.39
N THR A 7 2.41 3.29 -0.79
CA THR A 7 2.49 3.72 -2.20
C THR A 7 3.59 2.96 -2.95
N ASN A 8 4.74 2.74 -2.31
CA ASN A 8 5.88 2.04 -2.90
C ASN A 8 5.52 0.62 -3.40
N ILE A 9 4.60 -0.09 -2.75
CA ILE A 9 4.20 -1.46 -3.13
C ILE A 9 3.34 -1.46 -4.39
N TYR A 10 2.43 -0.50 -4.50
CA TYR A 10 1.65 -0.31 -5.72
C TYR A 10 2.57 0.02 -6.90
N LEU A 11 3.54 0.90 -6.69
CA LEU A 11 4.52 1.25 -7.73
C LEU A 11 5.41 0.06 -8.09
N ASP A 12 5.83 -0.74 -7.12
CA ASP A 12 6.61 -1.97 -7.36
C ASP A 12 5.87 -2.91 -8.32
N TYR A 13 4.56 -3.10 -8.11
CA TYR A 13 3.71 -3.91 -8.97
C TYR A 13 3.45 -3.27 -10.34
N LEU A 14 2.96 -2.02 -10.36
CA LEU A 14 2.46 -1.37 -11.58
C LEU A 14 3.59 -0.95 -12.54
N LEU A 15 4.79 -0.67 -12.04
CA LEU A 15 5.95 -0.24 -12.83
C LEU A 15 7.00 -1.35 -13.00
N GLU A 16 6.71 -2.57 -12.56
CA GLU A 16 7.64 -3.71 -12.63
C GLU A 16 9.04 -3.39 -12.05
N ARG A 17 9.08 -2.68 -10.91
CA ARG A 17 10.32 -2.11 -10.39
C ARG A 17 11.33 -3.20 -10.02
N ARG A 18 12.61 -2.85 -10.16
CA ARG A 18 13.75 -3.61 -9.64
C ARG A 18 14.54 -2.76 -8.67
N ASN A 19 15.20 -3.41 -7.71
CA ASN A 19 16.13 -2.70 -6.84
C ASN A 19 17.47 -2.42 -7.57
N LYS A 20 18.38 -1.69 -6.90
CA LYS A 20 19.72 -1.36 -7.43
C LYS A 20 20.60 -2.57 -7.78
N TYR A 21 20.24 -3.77 -7.32
CA TYR A 21 20.92 -5.03 -7.60
C TYR A 21 20.20 -5.87 -8.67
N GLY A 22 19.17 -5.33 -9.33
CA GLY A 22 18.39 -6.01 -10.35
C GLY A 22 17.36 -7.01 -9.83
N LYS A 23 17.19 -7.14 -8.50
CA LYS A 23 16.17 -7.99 -7.88
C LYS A 23 14.78 -7.43 -8.19
N ASP A 24 13.91 -8.31 -8.65
CA ASP A 24 12.50 -8.02 -8.92
C ASP A 24 11.72 -7.69 -7.64
N LEU A 25 11.14 -6.50 -7.58
CA LEU A 25 10.28 -6.04 -6.49
C LEU A 25 8.79 -6.22 -6.80
N SER A 26 8.46 -6.39 -8.08
CA SER A 26 7.09 -6.52 -8.58
C SER A 26 6.45 -7.85 -8.18
N ARG A 27 7.21 -8.95 -8.21
CA ARG A 27 6.70 -10.28 -7.86
C ARG A 27 6.21 -10.37 -6.40
N PRO A 28 6.95 -9.91 -5.38
CA PRO A 28 6.42 -9.83 -4.02
C PRO A 28 5.17 -8.95 -3.91
N ALA A 29 5.13 -7.79 -4.58
CA ALA A 29 3.97 -6.92 -4.57
C ALA A 29 2.73 -7.57 -5.25
N PHE A 30 2.95 -8.29 -6.35
CA PHE A 30 1.92 -9.07 -7.02
C PHE A 30 1.30 -10.12 -6.08
N GLU A 31 2.11 -10.86 -5.32
CA GLU A 31 1.58 -11.85 -4.38
C GLU A 31 0.71 -11.21 -3.28
N VAL A 32 1.03 -9.99 -2.82
CA VAL A 32 0.16 -9.23 -1.90
C VAL A 32 -1.21 -8.98 -2.53
N PHE A 33 -1.26 -8.43 -3.76
CA PHE A 33 -2.53 -8.13 -4.42
C PHE A 33 -3.33 -9.38 -4.79
N LYS A 34 -2.64 -10.46 -5.18
CA LYS A 34 -3.25 -11.77 -5.46
C LYS A 34 -3.93 -12.35 -4.21
N ARG A 35 -3.29 -12.27 -3.04
CA ARG A 35 -3.89 -12.72 -1.76
C ARG A 35 -5.06 -11.84 -1.32
N ALA A 36 -4.98 -10.54 -1.55
CA ALA A 36 -6.12 -9.64 -1.37
C ALA A 36 -7.32 -10.07 -2.23
N ALA A 37 -7.07 -10.37 -3.51
CA ALA A 37 -8.09 -10.84 -4.44
C ALA A 37 -8.66 -12.22 -4.05
N ALA A 38 -7.83 -13.09 -3.46
CA ALA A 38 -8.24 -14.35 -2.84
C ALA A 38 -9.01 -14.16 -1.52
N CYS A 39 -9.32 -12.92 -1.13
CA CYS A 39 -10.12 -12.57 0.05
C CYS A 39 -9.44 -12.86 1.40
N GLU A 40 -8.12 -13.01 1.45
CA GLU A 40 -7.39 -13.24 2.70
C GLU A 40 -7.42 -12.01 3.63
N PHE A 41 -7.53 -10.81 3.06
CA PHE A 41 -7.61 -9.55 3.80
C PHE A 41 -8.29 -8.44 3.01
N HIS A 42 -8.67 -7.38 3.72
CA HIS A 42 -9.12 -6.11 3.14
C HIS A 42 -7.96 -5.13 3.07
N ILE A 43 -7.90 -4.36 1.99
CA ILE A 43 -6.90 -3.31 1.78
C ILE A 43 -7.53 -1.98 2.16
N ILE A 44 -6.90 -1.26 3.07
CA ILE A 44 -7.21 0.13 3.37
C ILE A 44 -6.49 0.99 2.34
N LEU A 45 -7.25 1.88 1.72
CA LEU A 45 -6.79 2.79 0.68
C LEU A 45 -7.17 4.21 1.09
N SER A 46 -6.23 5.14 1.10
CA SER A 46 -6.51 6.55 1.40
C SER A 46 -6.51 7.39 0.13
N TYR A 47 -7.22 8.52 0.15
CA TYR A 47 -7.10 9.51 -0.93
C TYR A 47 -5.69 10.10 -1.02
N HIS A 48 -4.97 10.19 0.10
CA HIS A 48 -3.56 10.61 0.08
C HIS A 48 -2.71 9.69 -0.80
N LEU A 49 -2.80 8.39 -0.57
CA LEU A 49 -2.09 7.38 -1.34
C LEU A 49 -2.51 7.41 -2.83
N LEU A 50 -3.80 7.57 -3.11
CA LEU A 50 -4.29 7.71 -4.48
C LEU A 50 -3.64 8.91 -5.20
N ASN A 51 -3.56 10.06 -4.52
CA ASN A 51 -2.90 11.25 -5.06
C ASN A 51 -1.41 11.01 -5.31
N GLU A 52 -0.72 10.30 -4.41
CA GLU A 52 0.68 9.94 -4.61
C GLU A 52 0.88 8.98 -5.79
N LEU A 53 -0.02 8.02 -5.98
CA LEU A 53 0.02 7.15 -7.16
C LEU A 53 -0.19 7.94 -8.44
N HIS A 54 -1.18 8.82 -8.48
CA HIS A 54 -1.48 9.64 -9.67
C HIS A 54 -0.39 10.66 -9.99
N ALA A 55 0.48 10.99 -9.03
CA ALA A 55 1.68 11.78 -9.28
C ALA A 55 2.77 10.99 -10.04
N ASN A 56 2.74 9.66 -10.00
CA ASN A 56 3.77 8.78 -10.57
C ASN A 56 3.29 7.97 -11.78
N ILE A 57 2.00 7.66 -11.87
CA ILE A 57 1.40 6.81 -12.90
C ILE A 57 0.05 7.35 -13.37
N LYS A 58 -0.38 6.96 -14.56
CA LYS A 58 -1.67 7.40 -15.11
C LYS A 58 -2.81 6.81 -14.30
N GLU A 59 -3.86 7.59 -14.12
CA GLU A 59 -5.07 7.16 -13.41
C GLU A 59 -5.68 5.89 -14.03
N SER A 60 -5.63 5.75 -15.36
CA SER A 60 -6.08 4.55 -16.08
C SER A 60 -5.44 3.26 -15.58
N ASP A 61 -4.16 3.31 -15.23
CA ASP A 61 -3.37 2.14 -14.84
C ASP A 61 -3.74 1.73 -13.41
N THR A 62 -3.95 2.71 -12.53
CA THR A 62 -4.48 2.47 -11.18
C THR A 62 -5.90 1.91 -11.21
N TYR A 63 -6.74 2.38 -12.13
CA TYR A 63 -8.16 2.03 -12.17
C TYR A 63 -8.39 0.53 -12.38
N MET A 64 -7.58 -0.13 -13.23
CA MET A 64 -7.72 -1.57 -13.48
C MET A 64 -7.45 -2.39 -12.21
N LEU A 65 -6.37 -2.07 -11.48
CA LEU A 65 -6.04 -2.73 -10.21
C LEU A 65 -7.12 -2.48 -9.16
N LEU A 66 -7.54 -1.22 -8.99
CA LEU A 66 -8.56 -0.87 -8.00
C LEU A 66 -9.92 -1.52 -8.30
N LYS A 67 -10.28 -1.64 -9.59
CA LYS A 67 -11.49 -2.33 -10.02
C LYS A 67 -11.44 -3.82 -9.66
N PHE A 68 -10.28 -4.46 -9.86
CA PHE A 68 -10.07 -5.86 -9.48
C PHE A 68 -10.18 -6.05 -7.95
N LEU A 69 -9.69 -5.09 -7.17
CA LEU A 69 -9.71 -5.13 -5.71
C LEU A 69 -10.99 -4.58 -5.08
N LYS A 70 -11.94 -4.02 -5.86
CA LYS A 70 -13.04 -3.17 -5.37
C LYS A 70 -13.81 -3.73 -4.17
N LYS A 71 -14.08 -5.04 -4.14
CA LYS A 71 -14.82 -5.70 -3.03
C LYS A 71 -13.99 -5.86 -1.74
N LYS A 72 -12.73 -5.45 -1.77
CA LYS A 72 -11.73 -5.61 -0.70
C LYS A 72 -11.12 -4.28 -0.28
N LEU A 73 -11.47 -3.20 -0.96
CA LEU A 73 -11.01 -1.86 -0.64
C LEU A 73 -11.87 -1.24 0.46
N ILE A 74 -11.21 -0.72 1.48
CA ILE A 74 -11.78 0.18 2.48
C ILE A 74 -11.19 1.55 2.18
N LEU A 75 -11.99 2.41 1.55
CA LEU A 75 -11.57 3.78 1.22
C LEU A 75 -11.70 4.66 2.46
N ILE A 76 -10.66 5.42 2.79
CA ILE A 76 -10.65 6.37 3.90
C ILE A 76 -10.35 7.78 3.42
N GLU A 77 -10.94 8.75 4.12
CA GLU A 77 -10.70 10.17 3.87
C GLU A 77 -9.26 10.56 4.20
N ASP A 78 -8.83 11.65 3.56
CA ASP A 78 -7.53 12.21 3.84
C ASP A 78 -7.50 12.94 5.19
N GLU A 79 -6.34 13.00 5.81
CA GLU A 79 -6.11 13.71 7.07
C GLU A 79 -5.23 14.96 6.88
N GLN A 80 -5.65 16.06 7.48
CA GLN A 80 -4.87 17.29 7.53
C GLN A 80 -3.83 17.24 8.66
N GLY A 81 -2.65 17.83 8.42
CA GLY A 81 -1.66 18.10 9.47
C GLY A 81 -0.41 17.21 9.44
N TYR A 82 -0.45 16.06 8.77
CA TYR A 82 0.71 15.19 8.58
C TYR A 82 1.21 15.25 7.13
N LYS A 83 2.47 14.90 6.88
CA LYS A 83 3.09 14.87 5.54
C LYS A 83 3.94 13.60 5.38
N GLY A 84 4.09 13.13 4.14
CA GLY A 84 4.93 11.98 3.81
C GLY A 84 4.54 10.71 4.57
N ASP A 85 5.53 9.87 4.89
CA ASP A 85 5.32 8.54 5.46
C ASP A 85 4.61 8.54 6.84
N GLU A 86 4.80 9.58 7.64
CA GLU A 86 4.09 9.73 8.92
C GLU A 86 2.57 9.72 8.71
N LYS A 87 2.12 10.31 7.60
CA LYS A 87 0.71 10.35 7.24
C LYS A 87 0.16 8.97 6.94
N HIS A 88 0.94 8.10 6.30
CA HIS A 88 0.55 6.71 6.02
C HIS A 88 0.32 5.95 7.34
N ALA A 89 1.20 6.15 8.31
CA ALA A 89 1.10 5.50 9.62
C ALA A 89 -0.15 5.94 10.40
N VAL A 90 -0.43 7.25 10.41
CA VAL A 90 -1.62 7.82 11.08
C VAL A 90 -2.90 7.31 10.42
N LEU A 91 -2.97 7.34 9.10
CA LEU A 91 -4.12 6.88 8.32
C LEU A 91 -4.38 5.38 8.54
N ALA A 92 -3.33 4.56 8.51
CA ALA A 92 -3.41 3.13 8.81
C ALA A 92 -3.97 2.88 10.22
N LYS A 93 -3.44 3.59 11.23
CA LYS A 93 -3.90 3.46 12.62
C LYS A 93 -5.37 3.85 12.77
N LYS A 94 -5.78 4.99 12.22
CA LYS A 94 -7.17 5.47 12.30
C LYS A 94 -8.16 4.53 11.63
N ALA A 95 -7.77 3.92 10.52
CA ALA A 95 -8.59 2.94 9.82
C ALA A 95 -8.64 1.57 10.51
N GLY A 96 -7.88 1.37 11.59
CA GLY A 96 -7.77 0.11 12.30
C GLY A 96 -7.07 -0.96 11.47
N ALA A 97 -5.99 -0.59 10.78
CA ALA A 97 -5.12 -1.54 10.10
C ALA A 97 -4.40 -2.44 11.12
N ASP A 98 -4.37 -3.74 10.86
CA ASP A 98 -3.61 -4.71 11.64
C ASP A 98 -2.10 -4.60 11.37
N LEU A 99 -1.73 -4.19 10.14
CA LEU A 99 -0.35 -3.98 9.69
C LEU A 99 -0.26 -3.02 8.51
N ILE A 100 0.94 -2.52 8.25
CA ILE A 100 1.33 -1.75 7.07
C ILE A 100 2.29 -2.59 6.23
N VAL A 101 2.01 -2.75 4.93
CA VAL A 101 2.91 -3.37 3.97
C VAL A 101 3.69 -2.28 3.25
N THR A 102 5.02 -2.27 3.39
CA THR A 102 5.90 -1.20 2.87
C THR A 102 7.30 -1.74 2.56
N ARG A 103 8.08 -1.02 1.74
CA ARG A 103 9.53 -1.25 1.62
C ARG A 103 10.33 -0.49 2.69
N ASP A 104 9.73 0.52 3.33
CA ASP A 104 10.42 1.50 4.16
C ASP A 104 10.10 1.34 5.65
N LYS A 105 10.25 0.12 6.19
CA LYS A 105 9.89 -0.24 7.59
C LYS A 105 10.42 0.75 8.64
N LYS A 106 11.59 1.34 8.41
CA LYS A 106 12.22 2.30 9.33
C LYS A 106 11.37 3.52 9.62
N HIS A 107 10.58 3.98 8.64
CA HIS A 107 9.72 5.17 8.79
C HIS A 107 8.48 4.90 9.63
N PHE A 108 8.22 3.61 9.95
CA PHE A 108 7.06 3.18 10.71
C PHE A 108 7.42 2.63 12.10
N CYS A 109 8.71 2.55 12.45
CA CYS A 109 9.17 2.00 13.73
C CYS A 109 8.60 2.73 14.95
N ASP A 110 8.40 4.04 14.85
CA ASP A 110 7.91 4.88 15.95
C ASP A 110 6.39 4.86 16.08
N PHE A 111 5.70 4.13 15.20
CA PHE A 111 4.25 4.01 15.19
C PHE A 111 3.82 2.65 15.77
N SER A 112 2.66 2.64 16.44
CA SER A 112 2.10 1.44 17.06
C SER A 112 1.69 0.34 16.07
N THR A 113 1.69 0.64 14.77
CA THR A 113 1.22 -0.27 13.72
C THR A 113 2.38 -1.08 13.16
N LYS A 114 2.26 -2.42 13.15
CA LYS A 114 3.31 -3.31 12.65
C LYS A 114 3.57 -3.08 11.17
N ALA A 115 4.79 -2.69 10.79
CA ALA A 115 5.23 -2.63 9.40
C ALA A 115 5.90 -3.95 8.96
N VAL A 116 5.58 -4.43 7.76
CA VAL A 116 6.12 -5.66 7.17
C VAL A 116 6.52 -5.43 5.71
N LEU A 117 7.50 -6.19 5.24
CA LEU A 117 7.82 -6.27 3.81
C LEU A 117 6.77 -7.10 3.08
N PRO A 118 6.57 -6.92 1.76
CA PRO A 118 5.69 -7.78 0.97
C PRO A 118 6.00 -9.28 1.08
N GLU A 119 7.28 -9.65 1.25
CA GLU A 119 7.72 -11.05 1.39
C GLU A 119 7.45 -11.63 2.79
N GLU A 120 7.13 -10.79 3.78
CA GLU A 120 6.85 -11.18 5.17
C GLU A 120 5.35 -11.30 5.46
N LEU A 121 4.50 -10.86 4.51
CA LEU A 121 3.05 -10.99 4.61
C LEU A 121 2.64 -12.44 4.38
#